data_AF-A0A816FCD0-F1
#
_entry.id   AF-A0A816FCD0-F1
#
_cell.length_a   1.000
_cell.length_b   1.000
_cell.length_c   1.000
_cell.angle_alpha   90.00
_cell.angle_beta   90.00
_cell.angle_gamma   90.00
#
_symmetry.space_group_name_H-M   'P 1'
#
loop_
_entity.id
_entity.type
_entity.pdbx_description
1 polymer ?
#
loop_
_entity_poly.entity_id
_entity_poly.type
_entity_poly.pdbx_seq_one_letter_code
_entity_poly.pdbx_strand_id
1 'polypeptide(L)'
;MSIQVLWQSLYRIVRNKWNTGNIFDSQSVDPLIIRRGILSTRLYSILVIISLITLITYTSLSNRIENKTIISPSQSIYEDLQKKYADSLQCSCTQISIPYGNFVHTSPLFHQVCSSNFISQQWINFIFQTNSASIWPIDVRTSLSAMWQLLRTFCQSSINIITDALNQFDNSPLVNTMLLTEELLEAKVEAALYLSRQTALSTLTQSMTIVHKITQANQLVTGLLTNYVAVTYNFGLTQERDSYVDIGYMNVSLYSGIFGNKYILKNSSRVCSCQNNGSCPLPGNLYLYKTYESFGIYDLNRIKANETLSGIVIDCLPSQMTLSSSLECFYNQSCLNILLSSYKNPLNISILNQSLSSRFLSTTKLELLINELFLEEIFNATNYTKYYSQCSPSVCQYTYIHSFSWIYILIIFTGLLGGITTVLHIITPYIIQLTLFSNNYQQNQIRPKEFFVKFKNKIQNFNLYSKDSRDPIRVYHGVLATRLYIILLLISI
;
A
#
# COMPACT_ATOMS: atom_id res chain seq x y z
N MET A 1 -58.82 -43.60 -23.69
CA MET A 1 -59.72 -42.91 -22.72
C MET A 1 -59.31 -41.44 -22.70
N SER A 2 -60.14 -40.53 -23.21
CA SER A 2 -59.70 -39.15 -23.46
C SER A 2 -59.49 -38.38 -22.15
N ILE A 3 -58.44 -37.55 -22.11
CA ILE A 3 -58.06 -36.70 -20.97
C ILE A 3 -59.26 -35.85 -20.48
N GLN A 4 -60.17 -35.49 -21.39
CA GLN A 4 -61.41 -34.78 -21.08
C GLN A 4 -62.36 -35.56 -20.18
N VAL A 5 -62.52 -36.88 -20.36
CA VAL A 5 -63.39 -37.72 -19.54
C VAL A 5 -62.81 -37.89 -18.13
N LEU A 6 -61.49 -38.02 -18.03
CA LEU A 6 -60.77 -38.05 -16.75
C LEU A 6 -60.91 -36.71 -16.00
N TRP A 7 -60.77 -35.58 -16.70
CA TRP A 7 -60.96 -34.25 -16.12
C TRP A 7 -62.38 -34.01 -15.63
N GLN A 8 -63.40 -34.39 -16.41
CA GLN A 8 -64.80 -34.26 -15.99
C GLN A 8 -65.13 -35.14 -14.79
N SER A 9 -64.57 -36.36 -14.73
CA SER A 9 -64.71 -37.26 -13.59
C SER A 9 -64.07 -36.68 -12.32
N LEU A 10 -62.82 -36.23 -12.43
CA LEU A 10 -62.08 -35.59 -11.32
C LEU A 10 -62.77 -34.32 -10.84
N TYR A 11 -63.19 -33.44 -11.75
CA TYR A 11 -63.92 -32.23 -11.42
C TYR A 11 -65.21 -32.54 -10.65
N ARG A 12 -65.96 -33.57 -11.08
CA ARG A 12 -67.18 -33.99 -10.39
C ARG A 12 -66.89 -34.53 -8.98
N ILE A 13 -65.84 -35.32 -8.81
CA ILE A 13 -65.41 -35.86 -7.52
C ILE A 13 -64.98 -34.74 -6.57
N VAL A 14 -64.13 -33.83 -7.04
CA VAL A 14 -63.63 -32.69 -6.26
C VAL A 14 -64.78 -31.75 -5.89
N ARG A 15 -65.67 -31.43 -6.84
CA ARG A 15 -66.84 -30.57 -6.59
C ARG A 15 -67.80 -31.20 -5.58
N ASN A 16 -68.04 -32.50 -5.67
CA ASN A 16 -68.88 -33.20 -4.70
C ASN A 16 -68.22 -33.19 -3.30
N LYS A 17 -66.93 -33.53 -3.20
CA LYS A 17 -66.17 -33.46 -1.95
C LYS A 17 -66.05 -32.04 -1.39
N TRP A 18 -66.01 -31.00 -2.22
CA TRP A 18 -66.01 -29.60 -1.80
C TRP A 18 -67.38 -29.16 -1.22
N ASN A 19 -68.46 -29.71 -1.77
CA ASN A 19 -69.81 -29.38 -1.34
C ASN A 19 -70.24 -30.14 -0.08
N THR A 20 -69.81 -31.39 0.10
CA THR A 20 -70.22 -32.27 1.20
C THR A 20 -69.12 -32.59 2.20
N GLY A 21 -67.87 -32.20 1.92
CA GLY A 21 -66.72 -32.50 2.75
C GLY A 21 -66.74 -31.75 4.08
N ASN A 22 -66.58 -32.52 5.15
CA ASN A 22 -66.37 -32.01 6.49
C ASN A 22 -65.14 -32.72 7.10
N ILE A 23 -63.98 -32.05 7.10
CA ILE A 23 -62.76 -32.57 7.74
C ILE A 23 -62.89 -32.47 9.27
N PHE A 24 -63.71 -31.53 9.76
CA PHE A 24 -64.00 -31.32 11.17
C PHE A 24 -65.26 -32.08 11.60
N ASP A 25 -65.40 -33.32 11.11
CA ASP A 25 -66.59 -34.12 11.35
C ASP A 25 -66.78 -34.41 12.84
N SER A 26 -68.04 -34.35 13.26
CA SER A 26 -68.46 -34.65 14.63
C SER A 26 -69.68 -35.56 14.54
N GLN A 27 -69.75 -36.59 15.40
CA GLN A 27 -70.89 -37.53 15.47
C GLN A 27 -72.24 -36.88 15.86
N SER A 28 -72.32 -35.54 15.87
CA SER A 28 -73.51 -34.77 16.21
C SER A 28 -74.52 -34.76 15.06
N VAL A 29 -75.78 -34.97 15.38
CA VAL A 29 -76.91 -34.87 14.43
C VAL A 29 -77.35 -33.41 14.21
N ASP A 30 -76.77 -32.45 14.94
CA ASP A 30 -77.14 -31.03 14.88
C ASP A 30 -76.74 -30.38 13.53
N PRO A 31 -77.70 -29.88 12.73
CA PRO A 31 -77.42 -29.25 11.44
C PRO A 31 -76.54 -28.00 11.53
N LEU A 32 -76.54 -27.28 12.66
CA LEU A 32 -75.67 -26.12 12.86
C LEU A 32 -74.21 -26.52 13.06
N ILE A 33 -73.96 -27.63 13.75
CA ILE A 33 -72.60 -28.15 13.97
C ILE A 33 -72.02 -28.69 12.66
N ILE A 34 -72.84 -29.43 11.89
CA ILE A 34 -72.46 -29.92 10.55
C ILE A 34 -72.13 -28.75 9.61
N ARG A 35 -72.96 -27.70 9.59
CA ARG A 35 -72.73 -26.51 8.76
C ARG A 35 -71.44 -25.76 9.14
N ARG A 36 -71.11 -25.68 10.43
CA ARG A 36 -69.84 -25.10 10.91
C ARG A 36 -68.63 -25.93 10.49
N GLY A 37 -68.73 -27.25 10.54
CA GLY A 37 -67.68 -28.15 10.08
C GLY A 37 -67.39 -27.98 8.58
N ILE A 38 -68.43 -27.91 7.75
CA ILE A 38 -68.29 -27.70 6.30
C ILE A 38 -67.66 -26.32 5.99
N LEU A 39 -68.08 -25.25 6.67
CA LEU A 39 -67.50 -23.92 6.49
C LEU A 39 -66.03 -23.86 6.93
N SER A 40 -65.68 -24.51 8.04
CA SER A 40 -64.31 -24.61 8.54
C SER A 40 -63.43 -25.39 7.56
N THR A 41 -63.97 -26.45 6.97
CA THR A 41 -63.30 -27.26 5.94
C THR A 41 -62.98 -26.45 4.68
N ARG A 42 -63.89 -25.58 4.24
CA ARG A 42 -63.66 -24.70 3.08
C ARG A 42 -62.60 -23.64 3.37
N LEU A 43 -62.69 -22.98 4.52
CA LEU A 43 -61.70 -21.98 4.93
C LEU A 43 -60.31 -22.62 5.09
N TYR A 44 -60.23 -23.78 5.74
CA TYR A 44 -59.01 -24.57 5.86
C TYR A 44 -58.38 -24.88 4.49
N SER A 45 -59.18 -25.38 3.56
CA SER A 45 -58.70 -25.74 2.23
C SER A 45 -58.17 -24.54 1.45
N ILE A 46 -58.85 -23.38 1.53
CA ILE A 46 -58.41 -22.13 0.89
C ILE A 46 -57.09 -21.64 1.50
N LEU A 47 -56.99 -21.62 2.82
CA LEU A 47 -55.78 -21.14 3.51
C LEU A 47 -54.58 -22.04 3.24
N VAL A 48 -54.77 -23.36 3.15
CA VAL A 48 -53.71 -24.29 2.73
C VAL A 48 -53.28 -24.02 1.29
N ILE A 49 -54.23 -23.79 0.36
CA ILE A 49 -53.86 -23.50 -1.04
C ILE A 49 -53.11 -22.17 -1.16
N ILE A 50 -53.56 -21.13 -0.47
CA ILE A 50 -52.89 -19.81 -0.49
C ILE A 50 -51.47 -19.92 0.09
N SER A 51 -51.29 -20.60 1.23
CA SER A 51 -49.97 -20.76 1.84
C SER A 51 -49.02 -21.58 0.98
N LEU A 52 -49.54 -22.56 0.24
CA LEU A 52 -48.75 -23.32 -0.72
C LEU A 52 -48.31 -22.47 -1.91
N ILE A 53 -49.21 -21.64 -2.45
CA ILE A 53 -48.89 -20.76 -3.58
C ILE A 53 -47.82 -19.74 -3.16
N THR A 54 -47.96 -19.09 -2.00
CA THR A 54 -46.99 -18.11 -1.52
C THR A 54 -45.61 -18.72 -1.25
N LEU A 55 -45.56 -19.95 -0.72
CA LEU A 55 -44.32 -20.66 -0.47
C LEU A 55 -43.62 -21.02 -1.80
N ILE A 56 -44.36 -21.48 -2.81
CA ILE A 56 -43.81 -21.83 -4.13
C ILE A 56 -43.31 -20.57 -4.85
N THR A 57 -44.07 -19.48 -4.85
CA THR A 57 -43.64 -18.24 -5.51
C THR A 57 -42.40 -17.64 -4.84
N TYR A 58 -42.39 -17.57 -3.51
CA TYR A 58 -41.23 -17.08 -2.76
C TYR A 58 -39.97 -17.93 -3.02
N THR A 59 -40.09 -19.26 -2.94
CA THR A 59 -38.95 -20.16 -3.17
C THR A 59 -38.46 -20.17 -4.61
N SER A 60 -39.35 -19.92 -5.59
CA SER A 60 -38.99 -19.83 -7.00
C SER A 60 -38.30 -18.51 -7.36
N LEU A 61 -38.59 -17.42 -6.64
CA LEU A 61 -38.03 -16.08 -6.89
C LEU A 61 -36.73 -15.83 -6.12
N SER A 62 -36.43 -16.66 -5.11
CA SER A 62 -35.21 -16.55 -4.31
C SER A 62 -34.00 -17.14 -5.03
N ASN A 63 -33.02 -16.30 -5.35
CA ASN A 63 -31.71 -16.73 -5.87
C ASN A 63 -30.87 -17.34 -4.76
N ARG A 64 -30.11 -18.39 -5.09
CA ARG A 64 -29.21 -19.03 -4.13
C ARG A 64 -27.77 -18.91 -4.52
N ILE A 65 -26.96 -18.70 -3.48
CA ILE A 65 -25.52 -18.66 -3.56
C ILE A 65 -25.03 -20.03 -3.10
N GLU A 66 -24.37 -20.74 -3.99
CA GLU A 66 -23.70 -22.00 -3.67
C GLU A 66 -22.19 -21.81 -3.74
N ASN A 67 -21.47 -22.46 -2.82
CA ASN A 67 -20.01 -22.47 -2.80
C ASN A 67 -19.51 -23.68 -3.57
N LYS A 68 -18.65 -23.45 -4.56
CA LYS A 68 -17.95 -24.50 -5.29
C LYS A 68 -16.48 -24.47 -4.94
N THR A 69 -15.92 -25.66 -4.71
CA THR A 69 -14.52 -25.84 -4.33
C THR A 69 -13.76 -26.58 -5.44
N ILE A 70 -12.53 -26.17 -5.67
CA ILE A 70 -11.60 -26.79 -6.62
C ILE A 70 -10.27 -26.98 -5.91
N ILE A 71 -9.70 -28.18 -6.03
CA ILE A 71 -8.44 -28.56 -5.40
C ILE A 71 -7.34 -28.41 -6.44
N SER A 72 -6.24 -27.77 -6.06
CA SER A 72 -5.02 -27.59 -6.86
C SER A 72 -5.28 -27.18 -8.33
N PRO A 73 -5.96 -26.05 -8.57
CA PRO A 73 -6.22 -25.60 -9.93
C PRO A 73 -4.93 -25.24 -10.67
N SER A 74 -4.93 -25.41 -11.99
CA SER A 74 -3.89 -24.83 -12.85
C SER A 74 -4.09 -23.31 -12.97
N GLN A 75 -3.02 -22.60 -13.37
CA GLN A 75 -3.08 -21.16 -13.61
C GLN A 75 -4.19 -20.79 -14.60
N SER A 76 -4.33 -21.54 -15.70
CA SER A 76 -5.39 -21.31 -16.69
C SER A 76 -6.81 -21.46 -16.11
N ILE A 77 -7.04 -22.45 -15.24
CA ILE A 77 -8.33 -22.64 -14.57
C ILE A 77 -8.61 -21.46 -13.63
N TYR A 78 -7.60 -21.02 -12.89
CA TYR A 78 -7.72 -19.84 -12.01
C TYR A 78 -8.07 -18.59 -12.82
N GLU A 79 -7.36 -18.30 -13.92
CA GLU A 79 -7.60 -17.13 -14.76
C GLU A 79 -9.02 -17.12 -15.35
N ASP A 80 -9.51 -18.27 -15.79
CA ASP A 80 -10.88 -18.42 -16.29
C ASP A 80 -11.94 -18.20 -15.20
N LEU A 81 -11.68 -18.65 -13.97
CA LEU A 81 -12.54 -18.41 -12.82
C LEU A 81 -12.49 -16.96 -12.38
N GLN A 82 -11.31 -16.33 -12.37
CA GLN A 82 -11.13 -14.94 -12.00
C GLN A 82 -11.92 -14.03 -12.94
N LYS A 83 -11.96 -14.33 -14.25
CA LYS A 83 -12.78 -13.59 -15.22
C LYS A 83 -14.29 -13.68 -14.95
N LYS A 84 -14.78 -14.77 -14.35
CA LYS A 84 -16.22 -15.02 -14.16
C LYS A 84 -16.72 -14.73 -12.75
N TYR A 85 -15.86 -14.87 -11.75
CA TYR A 85 -16.21 -14.86 -10.33
C TYR A 85 -15.22 -14.02 -9.50
N ALA A 86 -14.67 -12.95 -10.08
CA ALA A 86 -13.65 -12.10 -9.45
C ALA A 86 -13.98 -11.70 -8.00
N ASP A 87 -15.23 -11.36 -7.73
CA ASP A 87 -15.67 -10.83 -6.43
C ASP A 87 -15.71 -11.88 -5.31
N SER A 88 -15.85 -13.17 -5.67
CA SER A 88 -16.03 -14.26 -4.70
C SER A 88 -14.96 -15.35 -4.75
N LEU A 89 -14.11 -15.34 -5.77
CA LEU A 89 -13.03 -16.32 -5.93
C LEU A 89 -11.95 -16.08 -4.87
N GLN A 90 -11.69 -17.12 -4.10
CA GLN A 90 -10.71 -17.12 -3.03
C GLN A 90 -9.86 -18.37 -3.13
N CYS A 91 -8.56 -18.21 -3.29
CA CYS A 91 -7.60 -19.29 -3.45
C CYS A 91 -6.57 -19.24 -2.34
N SER A 92 -6.42 -20.30 -1.55
CA SER A 92 -5.41 -20.38 -0.49
C SER A 92 -4.08 -20.86 -1.05
N CYS A 93 -2.99 -20.16 -0.76
CA CYS A 93 -1.64 -20.59 -1.13
C CYS A 93 -1.16 -21.73 -0.22
N THR A 94 -0.35 -22.64 -0.76
CA THR A 94 0.40 -23.61 0.07
C THR A 94 1.60 -22.94 0.73
N GLN A 95 2.30 -22.09 0.00
CA GLN A 95 3.41 -21.28 0.51
C GLN A 95 2.95 -19.85 0.77
N ILE A 96 2.91 -19.47 2.04
CA ILE A 96 2.40 -18.16 2.49
C ILE A 96 3.47 -17.06 2.51
N SER A 97 4.75 -17.43 2.32
CA SER A 97 5.90 -16.54 2.44
C SER A 97 6.84 -16.81 1.26
N ILE A 98 6.87 -15.87 0.31
CA ILE A 98 7.60 -16.03 -0.96
C ILE A 98 8.55 -14.84 -1.11
N PRO A 99 9.88 -15.04 -1.13
CA PRO A 99 10.84 -13.97 -1.39
C PRO A 99 10.57 -13.27 -2.72
N TYR A 100 10.63 -11.94 -2.76
CA TYR A 100 10.37 -11.17 -3.98
C TYR A 100 11.29 -11.58 -5.13
N GLY A 101 12.56 -11.89 -4.85
CA GLY A 101 13.55 -12.28 -5.88
C GLY A 101 13.19 -13.55 -6.66
N ASN A 102 12.24 -14.36 -6.17
CA ASN A 102 11.77 -15.53 -6.90
C ASN A 102 10.88 -15.17 -8.10
N PHE A 103 10.23 -14.00 -8.09
CA PHE A 103 9.23 -13.61 -9.09
C PHE A 103 9.33 -12.16 -9.57
N VAL A 104 10.17 -11.31 -8.95
CA VAL A 104 10.46 -9.94 -9.39
C VAL A 104 11.90 -9.87 -9.84
N HIS A 105 12.14 -9.25 -10.99
CA HIS A 105 13.48 -8.88 -11.45
C HIS A 105 13.64 -7.36 -11.34
N THR A 106 14.73 -6.90 -10.72
CA THR A 106 15.04 -5.47 -10.59
C THR A 106 16.38 -5.13 -11.23
N SER A 107 16.50 -3.94 -11.82
CA SER A 107 17.75 -3.45 -12.41
C SER A 107 17.86 -1.93 -12.24
N PRO A 108 18.81 -1.42 -11.43
CA PRO A 108 19.00 0.01 -11.27
C PRO A 108 19.79 0.61 -12.43
N LEU A 109 19.41 1.82 -12.85
CA LEU A 109 20.15 2.66 -13.77
C LEU A 109 20.68 3.89 -13.01
N PHE A 110 21.99 4.12 -13.07
CA PHE A 110 22.65 5.26 -12.45
C PHE A 110 23.02 6.32 -13.47
N HIS A 111 23.15 7.56 -13.01
CA HIS A 111 23.55 8.72 -13.81
C HIS A 111 24.93 8.49 -14.42
N GLN A 112 25.10 8.86 -15.68
CA GLN A 112 26.30 8.57 -16.50
C GLN A 112 27.63 9.03 -15.89
N VAL A 113 27.60 10.03 -15.00
CA VAL A 113 28.79 10.49 -14.26
C VAL A 113 29.46 9.35 -13.49
N CYS A 114 28.68 8.42 -12.94
CA CYS A 114 29.15 7.29 -12.15
C CYS A 114 29.77 6.15 -12.97
N SER A 115 29.77 6.25 -14.30
CA SER A 115 30.49 5.35 -15.21
C SER A 115 31.41 6.12 -16.18
N SER A 116 31.53 7.43 -16.01
CA SER A 116 32.32 8.31 -16.89
C SER A 116 33.82 8.27 -16.59
N ASN A 117 34.63 8.74 -17.54
CA ASN A 117 36.07 8.90 -17.33
C ASN A 117 36.42 9.92 -16.22
N PHE A 118 35.50 10.82 -15.84
CA PHE A 118 35.74 11.84 -14.82
C PHE A 118 35.79 11.29 -13.38
N ILE A 119 35.25 10.10 -13.12
CA ILE A 119 35.43 9.43 -11.82
C ILE A 119 36.67 8.52 -11.79
N SER A 120 37.42 8.43 -12.90
CA SER A 120 38.61 7.59 -12.97
C SER A 120 39.77 8.15 -12.15
N GLN A 121 40.64 7.26 -11.65
CA GLN A 121 41.87 7.69 -10.98
C GLN A 121 42.80 8.48 -11.92
N GLN A 122 42.78 8.17 -13.23
CA GLN A 122 43.55 8.89 -14.24
C GLN A 122 43.15 10.36 -14.31
N TRP A 123 41.85 10.64 -14.37
CA TRP A 123 41.34 12.03 -14.35
C TRP A 123 41.72 12.73 -13.05
N ILE A 124 41.43 12.12 -11.90
CA ILE A 124 41.70 12.69 -10.58
C ILE A 124 43.18 13.04 -10.40
N ASN A 125 44.08 12.15 -10.84
CA ASN A 125 45.53 12.39 -10.79
C ASN A 125 45.97 13.51 -11.74
N PHE A 126 45.36 13.59 -12.92
CA PHE A 126 45.69 14.63 -13.91
C PHE A 126 45.36 16.03 -13.39
N ILE A 127 44.19 16.22 -12.77
CA ILE A 127 43.77 17.52 -12.21
C ILE A 127 44.33 17.82 -10.82
N PHE A 128 45.09 16.89 -10.23
CA PHE A 128 45.75 17.12 -8.95
C PHE A 128 47.01 17.97 -9.13
N GLN A 129 47.09 19.10 -8.43
CA GLN A 129 48.26 19.97 -8.45
C GLN A 129 49.05 19.86 -7.14
N THR A 130 50.32 19.44 -7.26
CA THR A 130 51.29 19.52 -6.17
C THR A 130 51.58 20.99 -5.84
N ASN A 131 51.60 21.37 -4.57
CA ASN A 131 51.73 22.76 -4.08
C ASN A 131 50.52 23.66 -4.37
N SER A 132 49.31 23.09 -4.37
CA SER A 132 48.05 23.86 -4.44
C SER A 132 47.94 24.95 -3.37
N ALA A 133 48.62 24.82 -2.22
CA ALA A 133 48.73 25.87 -1.20
C ALA A 133 49.44 27.16 -1.68
N SER A 134 50.24 27.09 -2.76
CA SER A 134 50.85 28.26 -3.40
C SER A 134 49.94 28.93 -4.45
N ILE A 135 48.80 28.29 -4.72
CA ILE A 135 47.74 28.74 -5.61
C ILE A 135 46.56 29.17 -4.72
N TRP A 136 45.80 30.17 -5.14
CA TRP A 136 44.70 30.72 -4.35
C TRP A 136 43.81 29.59 -3.78
N PRO A 137 43.43 29.64 -2.49
CA PRO A 137 42.50 28.67 -1.91
C PRO A 137 41.16 28.60 -2.67
N ILE A 138 40.84 29.64 -3.43
CA ILE A 138 39.63 29.76 -4.24
C ILE A 138 39.81 29.49 -5.73
N ASP A 139 41.03 29.17 -6.19
CA ASP A 139 41.22 28.71 -7.55
C ASP A 139 40.59 27.32 -7.71
N VAL A 140 39.88 27.11 -8.82
CA VAL A 140 39.23 25.81 -9.06
C VAL A 140 40.23 24.66 -8.99
N ARG A 141 41.44 24.83 -9.50
CA ARG A 141 42.46 23.77 -9.58
C ARG A 141 42.95 23.32 -8.20
N THR A 142 42.78 24.15 -7.17
CA THR A 142 43.10 23.80 -5.77
C THR A 142 42.21 22.67 -5.26
N SER A 143 40.92 22.70 -5.60
CA SER A 143 39.90 21.84 -4.98
C SER A 143 39.21 20.87 -5.94
N LEU A 144 39.42 21.01 -7.25
CA LEU A 144 38.75 20.20 -8.26
C LEU A 144 39.05 18.70 -8.12
N SER A 145 40.29 18.34 -7.78
CA SER A 145 40.67 16.95 -7.54
C SER A 145 39.91 16.34 -6.36
N ALA A 146 39.72 17.09 -5.28
CA ALA A 146 38.93 16.67 -4.12
C ALA A 146 37.44 16.56 -4.45
N MET A 147 36.89 17.48 -5.26
CA MET A 147 35.51 17.37 -5.75
C MET A 147 35.26 16.05 -6.49
N TRP A 148 36.16 15.67 -7.41
CA TRP A 148 36.02 14.42 -8.17
C TRP A 148 36.31 13.17 -7.34
N GLN A 149 37.20 13.24 -6.34
CA GLN A 149 37.37 12.15 -5.37
C GLN A 149 36.09 11.92 -4.55
N LEU A 150 35.43 13.00 -4.12
CA LEU A 150 34.15 12.93 -3.42
C LEU A 150 33.06 12.38 -4.34
N LEU A 151 32.94 12.86 -5.57
CA LEU A 151 31.97 12.35 -6.54
C LEU A 151 32.14 10.85 -6.81
N ARG A 152 33.38 10.38 -7.01
CA ARG A 152 33.66 8.94 -7.12
C ARG A 152 33.19 8.17 -5.89
N THR A 153 33.46 8.71 -4.70
CA THR A 153 33.06 8.08 -3.43
C THR A 153 31.54 8.04 -3.28
N PHE A 154 30.84 9.11 -3.65
CA PHE A 154 29.38 9.15 -3.62
C PHE A 154 28.77 8.22 -4.66
N CYS A 155 29.29 8.16 -5.88
CA CYS A 155 28.86 7.19 -6.88
C CYS A 155 29.00 5.75 -6.38
N GLN A 156 30.16 5.38 -5.84
CA GLN A 156 30.38 4.04 -5.29
C GLN A 156 29.45 3.75 -4.11
N SER A 157 29.29 4.71 -3.19
CA SER A 157 28.40 4.56 -2.03
C SER A 157 26.96 4.37 -2.47
N SER A 158 26.50 5.16 -3.44
CA SER A 158 25.15 5.06 -3.97
C SER A 158 24.89 3.72 -4.66
N ILE A 159 25.84 3.24 -5.47
CA ILE A 159 25.76 1.92 -6.09
C ILE A 159 25.64 0.83 -5.03
N ASN A 160 26.50 0.85 -4.01
CA ASN A 160 26.46 -0.13 -2.93
C ASN A 160 25.15 -0.07 -2.16
N ILE A 161 24.70 1.13 -1.75
CA ILE A 161 23.47 1.34 -0.98
C ILE A 161 22.24 0.83 -1.75
N ILE A 162 22.11 1.15 -3.04
CA ILE A 162 21.01 0.67 -3.86
C ILE A 162 21.10 -0.85 -4.08
N THR A 163 22.30 -1.38 -4.35
CA THR A 163 22.50 -2.82 -4.53
C THR A 163 22.13 -3.59 -3.26
N ASP A 164 22.53 -3.11 -2.09
CA ASP A 164 22.18 -3.70 -0.80
C ASP A 164 20.68 -3.61 -0.53
N ALA A 165 20.05 -2.48 -0.86
CA ALA A 165 18.61 -2.31 -0.71
C ALA A 165 17.80 -3.24 -1.62
N LEU A 166 18.25 -3.46 -2.86
CA LEU A 166 17.63 -4.40 -3.80
C LEU A 166 17.87 -5.86 -3.38
N ASN A 167 19.06 -6.19 -2.91
CA ASN A 167 19.34 -7.52 -2.33
C ASN A 167 18.46 -7.80 -1.10
N GLN A 168 18.23 -6.81 -0.24
CA GLN A 168 17.32 -6.94 0.89
C GLN A 168 15.87 -7.11 0.44
N PHE A 169 15.44 -6.34 -0.57
CA PHE A 169 14.12 -6.49 -1.18
C PHE A 169 13.92 -7.91 -1.75
N ASP A 170 14.89 -8.43 -2.52
CA ASP A 170 14.82 -9.75 -3.13
C ASP A 170 14.67 -10.86 -2.10
N ASN A 171 15.36 -10.72 -0.96
CA ASN A 171 15.28 -11.68 0.16
C ASN A 171 14.06 -11.45 1.07
N SER A 172 13.39 -10.30 0.98
CA SER A 172 12.21 -10.00 1.78
C SER A 172 11.02 -10.84 1.31
N PRO A 173 10.30 -11.51 2.23
CA PRO A 173 9.14 -12.30 1.85
C PRO A 173 7.90 -11.42 1.60
N LEU A 174 7.23 -11.67 0.49
CA LEU A 174 5.80 -11.35 0.35
C LEU A 174 5.01 -12.36 1.19
N VAL A 175 4.37 -11.86 2.25
CA VAL A 175 3.52 -12.68 3.12
C VAL A 175 2.06 -12.53 2.72
N ASN A 176 1.45 -13.62 2.24
CA ASN A 176 0.03 -13.66 1.92
C ASN A 176 -0.52 -15.08 2.04
N THR A 177 -1.70 -15.22 2.65
CA THR A 177 -2.37 -16.53 2.78
C THR A 177 -3.16 -16.91 1.53
N MET A 178 -3.54 -15.92 0.73
CA MET A 178 -4.36 -16.09 -0.46
C MET A 178 -3.53 -15.83 -1.72
N LEU A 179 -3.98 -16.33 -2.86
CA LEU A 179 -3.42 -15.93 -4.14
C LEU A 179 -3.84 -14.49 -4.43
N LEU A 180 -2.87 -13.64 -4.77
CA LEU A 180 -3.13 -12.27 -5.23
C LEU A 180 -3.46 -12.27 -6.73
N THR A 181 -4.34 -11.35 -7.14
CA THR A 181 -4.49 -11.01 -8.56
C THR A 181 -3.20 -10.37 -9.07
N GLU A 182 -2.99 -10.40 -10.38
CA GLU A 182 -1.79 -9.82 -11.01
C GLU A 182 -1.66 -8.32 -10.69
N GLU A 183 -2.73 -7.55 -10.84
CA GLU A 183 -2.78 -6.12 -10.49
C GLU A 183 -2.43 -5.86 -9.01
N LEU A 184 -2.98 -6.66 -8.09
CA LEU A 184 -2.71 -6.48 -6.66
C LEU A 184 -1.28 -6.91 -6.29
N LEU A 185 -0.72 -7.91 -6.99
CA LEU A 185 0.67 -8.30 -6.85
C LEU A 185 1.60 -7.16 -7.29
N GLU A 186 1.37 -6.59 -8.47
CA GLU A 186 2.14 -5.47 -9.00
C GLU A 186 2.11 -4.26 -8.06
N ALA A 187 0.92 -3.88 -7.58
CA ALA A 187 0.78 -2.80 -6.61
C ALA A 187 1.54 -3.06 -5.31
N LYS A 188 1.56 -4.31 -4.81
CA LYS A 188 2.35 -4.68 -3.62
C LYS A 188 3.86 -4.66 -3.89
N VAL A 189 4.30 -5.07 -5.08
CA VAL A 189 5.71 -5.02 -5.49
C VAL A 189 6.18 -3.56 -5.57
N GLU A 190 5.40 -2.70 -6.22
CA GLU A 190 5.73 -1.28 -6.36
C GLU A 190 5.81 -0.58 -5.01
N ALA A 191 4.84 -0.83 -4.11
CA ALA A 191 4.85 -0.27 -2.76
C ALA A 191 6.08 -0.73 -1.94
N ALA A 192 6.46 -2.00 -2.05
CA ALA A 192 7.63 -2.54 -1.35
C ALA A 192 8.94 -1.98 -1.90
N LEU A 193 9.08 -1.86 -3.23
CA LEU A 193 10.24 -1.23 -3.87
C LEU A 193 10.35 0.25 -3.51
N TYR A 194 9.23 0.97 -3.48
CA TYR A 194 9.18 2.36 -3.05
C TYR A 194 9.71 2.52 -1.62
N LEU A 195 9.25 1.70 -0.69
CA LEU A 195 9.73 1.74 0.70
C LEU A 195 11.23 1.43 0.82
N SER A 196 11.71 0.43 0.07
CA SER A 196 13.14 0.09 0.01
C SER A 196 13.97 1.28 -0.46
N ARG A 197 13.54 1.94 -1.55
CA ARG A 197 14.18 3.16 -2.07
C ARG A 197 14.22 4.29 -1.03
N GLN A 198 13.10 4.58 -0.36
CA GLN A 198 13.06 5.66 0.63
C GLN A 198 14.03 5.41 1.80
N THR A 199 14.15 4.16 2.23
CA THR A 199 15.09 3.76 3.29
C THR A 199 16.54 3.95 2.82
N ALA A 200 16.86 3.52 1.60
CA ALA A 200 18.17 3.68 0.98
C ALA A 200 18.61 5.15 0.92
N LEU A 201 17.74 6.05 0.44
CA LEU A 201 18.00 7.49 0.32
C LEU A 201 18.36 8.14 1.67
N SER A 202 17.69 7.72 2.74
CA SER A 202 17.93 8.26 4.08
C SER A 202 19.34 7.95 4.62
N THR A 203 19.91 6.81 4.23
CA THR A 203 21.19 6.30 4.77
C THR A 203 22.38 7.20 4.40
N LEU A 204 22.47 7.61 3.13
CA LEU A 204 23.57 8.47 2.67
C LEU A 204 23.44 9.89 3.24
N THR A 205 22.22 10.44 3.21
CA THR A 205 21.93 11.80 3.68
C THR A 205 22.28 11.96 5.16
N GLN A 206 21.94 10.98 6.00
CA GLN A 206 22.30 10.98 7.41
C GLN A 206 23.81 10.93 7.62
N SER A 207 24.50 10.04 6.90
CA SER A 207 25.96 9.89 6.97
C SER A 207 26.68 11.19 6.60
N MET A 208 26.28 11.82 5.49
CA MET A 208 26.82 13.12 5.08
C MET A 208 26.57 14.23 6.10
N THR A 209 25.35 14.30 6.64
CA THR A 209 24.98 15.31 7.63
C THR A 209 25.84 15.20 8.88
N ILE A 210 26.12 13.98 9.34
CA ILE A 210 26.99 13.73 10.50
C ILE A 210 28.42 14.19 10.21
N VAL A 211 29.01 13.77 9.08
CA VAL A 211 30.37 14.17 8.69
C VAL A 211 30.49 15.69 8.59
N HIS A 212 29.50 16.34 7.98
CA HIS A 212 29.47 17.78 7.85
C HIS A 212 29.42 18.51 9.20
N LYS A 213 28.52 18.08 10.11
CA LYS A 213 28.39 18.66 11.45
C LYS A 213 29.64 18.46 12.29
N ILE A 214 30.27 17.28 12.25
CA ILE A 214 31.53 17.01 12.95
C ILE A 214 32.64 17.92 12.41
N THR A 215 32.74 18.06 11.09
CA THR A 215 33.76 18.90 10.44
C THR A 215 33.64 20.36 10.87
N GLN A 216 32.41 20.90 10.90
CA GLN A 216 32.14 22.28 11.33
C GLN A 216 32.36 22.47 12.83
N ALA A 217 31.80 21.60 13.67
CA ALA A 217 31.87 21.74 15.13
C ALA A 217 33.32 21.67 15.66
N ASN A 218 34.17 20.89 15.00
CA ASN A 218 35.59 20.75 15.37
C ASN A 218 36.52 21.67 14.58
N GLN A 219 35.99 22.52 13.68
CA GLN A 219 36.78 23.44 12.86
C GLN A 219 37.97 22.75 12.16
N LEU A 220 37.74 21.55 11.62
CA LEU A 220 38.82 20.73 11.06
C LEU A 220 39.49 21.43 9.88
N VAL A 221 40.81 21.57 9.92
CA VAL A 221 41.60 22.17 8.83
C VAL A 221 41.67 21.21 7.64
N THR A 222 41.26 21.68 6.47
CA THR A 222 41.35 20.89 5.24
C THR A 222 42.81 20.76 4.78
N GLY A 223 43.18 19.61 4.22
CA GLY A 223 44.53 19.42 3.65
C GLY A 223 44.83 20.32 2.44
N LEU A 224 43.81 20.94 1.85
CA LEU A 224 43.91 21.91 0.76
C LEU A 224 43.99 23.36 1.25
N LEU A 225 43.91 23.60 2.57
CA LEU A 225 43.94 24.93 3.18
C LEU A 225 42.85 25.88 2.65
N THR A 226 41.69 25.34 2.27
CA THR A 226 40.57 26.10 1.67
C THR A 226 39.73 26.82 2.73
N ASN A 227 39.70 26.29 3.95
CA ASN A 227 39.00 26.88 5.10
C ASN A 227 39.94 27.61 6.08
N TYR A 228 41.16 27.12 6.28
CA TYR A 228 42.18 27.75 7.12
C TYR A 228 43.53 27.73 6.42
N VAL A 229 44.35 28.75 6.67
CA VAL A 229 45.73 28.83 6.20
C VAL A 229 46.69 28.93 7.38
N ALA A 230 47.80 28.21 7.32
CA ALA A 230 48.90 28.37 8.26
C ALA A 230 49.84 29.46 7.72
N VAL A 231 50.08 30.50 8.52
CA VAL A 231 50.92 31.65 8.15
C VAL A 231 52.09 31.73 9.12
N THR A 232 53.30 31.86 8.56
CA THR A 232 54.52 32.21 9.29
C THR A 232 55.02 33.55 8.79
N TYR A 233 55.10 34.56 9.66
CA TYR A 233 55.54 35.90 9.31
C TYR A 233 56.76 36.31 10.13
N ASN A 234 57.77 36.87 9.47
CA ASN A 234 58.96 37.44 10.09
C ASN A 234 58.79 38.95 10.19
N PHE A 235 58.64 39.49 11.40
CA PHE A 235 58.80 40.93 11.60
C PHE A 235 60.28 41.25 11.81
N GLY A 236 60.89 41.96 10.86
CA GLY A 236 62.12 42.71 11.11
C GLY A 236 61.74 44.04 11.76
N LEU A 237 62.19 44.29 12.99
CA LEU A 237 62.12 45.63 13.56
C LEU A 237 63.12 46.51 12.81
N THR A 238 62.68 47.24 11.78
CA THR A 238 63.45 48.37 11.28
C THR A 238 63.39 49.45 12.35
N GLN A 239 64.40 49.50 13.20
CA GLN A 239 64.61 50.68 14.01
C GLN A 239 65.08 51.77 13.05
N GLU A 240 64.23 52.74 12.73
CA GLU A 240 64.67 53.99 12.12
C GLU A 240 65.67 54.62 13.08
N ARG A 241 66.96 54.43 12.80
CA ARG A 241 68.00 55.31 13.29
C ARG A 241 68.93 55.62 12.13
N ASP A 242 69.02 56.91 11.87
CA ASP A 242 69.87 57.51 10.85
C ASP A 242 71.25 56.87 10.81
N SER A 243 71.66 56.55 9.58
CA SER A 243 73.05 56.40 9.16
C SER A 243 73.85 55.25 9.79
N TYR A 244 74.35 54.38 8.90
CA TYR A 244 75.25 53.24 9.13
C TYR A 244 74.58 51.91 9.51
N VAL A 245 74.52 51.01 8.53
CA VAL A 245 74.04 49.62 8.66
C VAL A 245 75.13 48.81 9.36
N ASP A 246 74.93 48.54 10.65
CA ASP A 246 75.63 47.47 11.36
C ASP A 246 74.71 46.25 11.40
N ILE A 247 75.17 45.11 10.87
CA ILE A 247 74.38 43.86 10.76
C ILE A 247 74.45 43.13 12.11
N GLY A 248 74.00 43.81 13.17
CA GLY A 248 73.88 43.23 14.50
C GLY A 248 72.54 42.52 14.66
N TYR A 249 72.58 41.21 14.92
CA TYR A 249 71.48 40.30 15.31
C TYR A 249 70.09 40.95 15.40
N MET A 250 69.36 40.98 14.28
CA MET A 250 67.93 41.34 14.30
C MET A 250 67.17 40.29 15.11
N ASN A 251 66.47 40.73 16.16
CA ASN A 251 65.44 39.92 16.82
C ASN A 251 64.28 39.74 15.84
N VAL A 252 64.32 38.64 15.07
CA VAL A 252 63.22 38.23 14.21
C VAL A 252 62.15 37.60 15.10
N SER A 253 61.06 38.35 15.32
CA SER A 253 59.86 37.77 15.93
C SER A 253 59.13 36.96 14.85
N LEU A 254 59.22 35.64 14.96
CA LEU A 254 58.45 34.68 14.17
C LEU A 254 57.03 34.63 14.73
N TYR A 255 56.06 35.12 13.96
CA TYR A 255 54.65 34.90 14.25
C TYR A 255 54.16 33.72 13.42
N SER A 256 53.79 32.61 14.07
CA SER A 256 53.13 31.47 13.43
C SER A 256 51.70 31.33 13.94
N GLY A 257 50.73 31.23 13.04
CA GLY A 257 49.33 31.05 13.41
C GLY A 257 48.51 30.37 12.32
N ILE A 258 47.36 29.83 12.72
CA ILE A 258 46.33 29.30 11.82
C ILE A 258 45.20 30.33 11.75
N PHE A 259 44.90 30.78 10.54
CA PHE A 259 43.88 31.79 10.29
C PHE A 259 42.78 31.22 9.42
N GLY A 260 41.53 31.47 9.80
CA GLY A 260 40.40 31.14 8.94
C GLY A 260 40.39 32.02 7.71
N ASN A 261 40.25 31.43 6.52
CA ASN A 261 40.24 32.17 5.28
C ASN A 261 39.03 33.12 5.23
N LYS A 262 39.29 34.37 4.82
CA LYS A 262 38.29 35.43 4.67
C LYS A 262 38.43 36.09 3.31
N TYR A 263 37.31 36.30 2.64
CA TYR A 263 37.24 36.88 1.31
C TYR A 263 36.47 38.20 1.33
N ILE A 264 37.12 39.28 0.93
CA ILE A 264 36.46 40.56 0.68
C ILE A 264 35.87 40.47 -0.73
N LEU A 265 34.55 40.50 -0.85
CA LEU A 265 33.87 40.29 -2.12
C LEU A 265 34.01 41.51 -3.04
N LYS A 266 34.07 41.27 -4.34
CA LYS A 266 34.19 42.33 -5.35
C LYS A 266 32.99 43.27 -5.26
N ASN A 267 33.24 44.58 -5.21
CA ASN A 267 32.22 45.64 -5.11
C ASN A 267 31.31 45.50 -3.88
N SER A 268 31.78 44.86 -2.80
CA SER A 268 31.00 44.70 -1.57
C SER A 268 31.85 44.96 -0.33
N SER A 269 31.25 45.57 0.70
CA SER A 269 31.81 45.64 2.04
C SER A 269 31.64 44.34 2.84
N ARG A 270 30.94 43.34 2.27
CA ARG A 270 30.73 42.04 2.93
C ARG A 270 32.00 41.21 2.88
N VAL A 271 32.42 40.76 4.07
CA VAL A 271 33.49 39.79 4.25
C VAL A 271 32.87 38.41 4.43
N CYS A 272 33.25 37.50 3.57
CA CYS A 272 32.83 36.11 3.63
C CYS A 272 33.90 35.29 4.36
N SER A 273 33.55 34.57 5.44
CA SER A 273 34.52 33.94 6.34
C SER A 273 34.28 32.44 6.45
N CYS A 274 35.32 31.65 6.21
CA CYS A 274 35.30 30.20 6.37
C CYS A 274 35.29 29.75 7.82
N GLN A 275 35.67 30.61 8.77
CA GLN A 275 35.77 30.26 10.19
C GLN A 275 34.41 30.11 10.88
N ASN A 276 33.39 30.86 10.45
CA ASN A 276 32.14 30.98 11.20
C ASN A 276 31.13 29.90 10.80
N ASN A 277 30.80 29.82 9.50
CA ASN A 277 29.78 28.90 8.99
C ASN A 277 30.38 27.74 8.17
N GLY A 278 31.70 27.72 7.98
CA GLY A 278 32.36 26.74 7.11
C GLY A 278 31.88 26.77 5.66
N SER A 279 31.21 27.86 5.24
CA SER A 279 30.74 28.06 3.87
C SER A 279 30.90 29.51 3.44
N CYS A 280 31.37 29.66 2.21
CA CYS A 280 31.58 30.88 1.46
C CYS A 280 31.54 30.56 -0.04
N PRO A 281 30.34 30.41 -0.63
CA PRO A 281 30.22 30.02 -2.03
C PRO A 281 30.67 31.15 -2.97
N LEU A 282 31.59 30.83 -3.86
CA LEU A 282 32.15 31.74 -4.86
C LEU A 282 32.13 31.07 -6.25
N PRO A 283 32.06 31.84 -7.35
CA PRO A 283 32.18 31.28 -8.69
C PRO A 283 33.53 30.57 -8.89
N GLY A 284 33.51 29.42 -9.56
CA GLY A 284 34.71 28.66 -9.89
C GLY A 284 35.56 29.37 -10.94
N ASN A 285 36.59 30.09 -10.49
CA ASN A 285 37.48 30.85 -11.35
C ASN A 285 38.88 30.22 -11.48
N LEU A 286 39.53 30.53 -12.61
CA LEU A 286 40.96 30.30 -12.83
C LEU A 286 41.75 31.60 -12.61
N TYR A 287 42.77 31.55 -11.74
CA TYR A 287 43.63 32.67 -11.39
C TYR A 287 45.08 32.42 -11.86
N LEU A 288 45.73 33.41 -12.48
CA LEU A 288 47.11 33.26 -13.01
C LEU A 288 48.21 33.77 -12.08
N TYR A 289 47.86 34.50 -11.02
CA TYR A 289 48.84 35.19 -10.16
C TYR A 289 48.93 34.53 -8.80
N LYS A 290 50.10 34.54 -8.15
CA LYS A 290 50.26 34.15 -6.74
C LYS A 290 49.71 35.24 -5.81
N THR A 291 49.21 34.85 -4.65
CA THR A 291 48.63 35.74 -3.64
C THR A 291 49.68 36.62 -2.96
N TYR A 292 49.22 37.77 -2.46
CA TYR A 292 49.76 38.38 -1.25
C TYR A 292 48.69 38.18 -0.17
N GLU A 293 48.75 37.08 0.57
CA GLU A 293 47.90 36.86 1.72
C GLU A 293 48.41 37.68 2.92
N SER A 294 47.49 38.28 3.67
CA SER A 294 47.80 38.85 4.98
C SER A 294 46.91 38.18 6.01
N PHE A 295 47.49 37.25 6.79
CA PHE A 295 46.79 36.54 7.87
C PHE A 295 45.47 35.87 7.44
N GLY A 296 45.45 35.22 6.25
CA GLY A 296 44.27 34.53 5.73
C GLY A 296 43.18 35.43 5.12
N ILE A 297 43.47 36.72 4.89
CA ILE A 297 42.56 37.66 4.23
C ILE A 297 42.91 37.79 2.75
N TYR A 298 41.91 37.60 1.90
CA TYR A 298 41.99 37.66 0.45
C TYR A 298 41.04 38.73 -0.09
N ASP A 299 41.58 39.74 -0.79
CA ASP A 299 40.78 40.85 -1.35
C ASP A 299 40.48 40.67 -2.84
N LEU A 300 39.23 40.29 -3.17
CA LEU A 300 38.79 40.07 -4.54
C LEU A 300 38.68 41.35 -5.38
N ASN A 301 38.75 42.54 -4.78
CA ASN A 301 38.83 43.79 -5.54
C ASN A 301 40.20 43.99 -6.19
N ARG A 302 41.24 43.36 -5.63
CA ARG A 302 42.63 43.49 -6.09
C ARG A 302 43.04 42.42 -7.10
N ILE A 303 42.12 41.51 -7.45
CA ILE A 303 42.42 40.32 -8.24
C ILE A 303 41.48 40.26 -9.43
N LYS A 304 42.05 39.91 -10.58
CA LYS A 304 41.29 39.63 -11.80
C LYS A 304 41.27 38.11 -12.03
N ALA A 305 40.07 37.53 -12.06
CA ALA A 305 39.85 36.19 -12.60
C ALA A 305 40.02 36.23 -14.13
N ASN A 306 40.64 35.20 -14.70
CA ASN A 306 40.80 35.10 -16.15
C ASN A 306 39.56 34.50 -16.80
N GLU A 307 39.14 33.35 -16.28
CA GLU A 307 38.03 32.58 -16.80
C GLU A 307 37.16 32.08 -15.65
N THR A 308 35.86 31.96 -15.90
CA THR A 308 34.87 31.40 -14.96
C THR A 308 34.33 30.11 -15.56
N LEU A 309 34.36 29.03 -14.80
CA LEU A 309 33.85 27.73 -15.23
C LEU A 309 32.39 27.57 -14.81
N SER A 310 31.49 27.43 -15.78
CA SER A 310 30.06 27.30 -15.53
C SER A 310 29.73 26.08 -14.66
N GLY A 311 28.81 26.25 -13.71
CA GLY A 311 28.39 25.18 -12.81
C GLY A 311 29.38 24.82 -11.70
N ILE A 312 30.62 25.33 -11.71
CA ILE A 312 31.58 25.07 -10.62
C ILE A 312 31.45 26.17 -9.56
N VAL A 313 31.24 25.77 -8.31
CA VAL A 313 31.20 26.64 -7.15
C VAL A 313 32.34 26.26 -6.23
N ILE A 314 33.12 27.25 -5.81
CA ILE A 314 34.18 27.12 -4.82
C ILE A 314 33.63 27.43 -3.45
N ASP A 315 34.06 26.68 -2.44
CA ASP A 315 33.63 26.86 -1.07
C ASP A 315 34.78 26.48 -0.10
N CYS A 316 34.63 26.85 1.17
CA CYS A 316 35.58 26.62 2.26
C CYS A 316 35.91 25.14 2.47
N LEU A 317 34.95 24.24 2.25
CA LEU A 317 35.14 22.80 2.35
C LEU A 317 34.94 22.14 0.98
N PRO A 318 35.79 21.18 0.58
CA PRO A 318 35.59 20.42 -0.66
C PRO A 318 34.23 19.72 -0.75
N SER A 319 33.66 19.32 0.40
CA SER A 319 32.29 18.79 0.45
C SER A 319 31.26 19.84 0.04
N GLN A 320 31.37 21.08 0.52
CA GLN A 320 30.45 22.15 0.16
C GLN A 320 30.63 22.63 -1.28
N MET A 321 31.87 22.68 -1.75
CA MET A 321 32.19 22.87 -3.18
C MET A 321 31.47 21.83 -4.03
N THR A 322 31.57 20.55 -3.65
CA THR A 322 30.93 19.44 -4.38
C THR A 322 29.43 19.59 -4.40
N LEU A 323 28.78 19.76 -3.24
CA LEU A 323 27.32 19.86 -3.12
C LEU A 323 26.75 21.06 -3.88
N SER A 324 27.44 22.19 -3.84
CA SER A 324 26.97 23.44 -4.46
C SER A 324 27.21 23.52 -5.96
N SER A 325 28.12 22.70 -6.50
CA SER A 325 28.45 22.66 -7.94
C SER A 325 27.45 21.83 -8.74
N SER A 326 27.49 21.93 -10.06
CA SER A 326 26.78 21.12 -11.04
C SER A 326 27.76 20.51 -12.05
N LEU A 327 27.24 19.69 -12.98
CA LEU A 327 28.05 19.07 -14.04
C LEU A 327 28.09 19.90 -15.33
N GLU A 328 27.59 21.13 -15.33
CA GLU A 328 27.38 21.97 -16.52
C GLU A 328 28.64 22.09 -17.40
N CYS A 329 29.80 22.40 -16.81
CA CYS A 329 31.06 22.49 -17.55
C CYS A 329 31.44 21.17 -18.25
N PHE A 330 31.09 20.02 -17.64
CA PHE A 330 31.48 18.69 -18.12
C PHE A 330 30.58 18.16 -19.24
N TYR A 331 29.45 18.83 -19.51
CA TYR A 331 28.64 18.64 -20.72
C TYR A 331 29.03 19.61 -21.85
N ASN A 332 29.88 20.60 -21.59
CA ASN A 332 30.22 21.65 -22.54
C ASN A 332 31.70 21.57 -22.96
N GLN A 333 31.95 21.26 -24.23
CA GLN A 333 33.31 21.09 -24.74
C GLN A 333 34.17 22.35 -24.61
N SER A 334 33.60 23.54 -24.84
CA SER A 334 34.32 24.81 -24.69
C SER A 334 34.74 25.05 -23.24
N CYS A 335 33.86 24.78 -22.27
CA CYS A 335 34.19 24.91 -20.85
C CYS A 335 35.28 23.92 -20.43
N LEU A 336 35.14 22.65 -20.84
CA LEU A 336 36.14 21.62 -20.56
C LEU A 336 37.50 21.98 -21.18
N ASN A 337 37.53 22.53 -22.40
CA ASN A 337 38.75 22.98 -23.05
C ASN A 337 39.45 24.11 -22.27
N ILE A 338 38.69 25.07 -21.73
CA ILE A 338 39.24 26.13 -20.85
C ILE A 338 39.94 25.50 -19.64
N LEU A 339 39.27 24.55 -18.97
CA LEU A 339 39.85 23.84 -17.84
C LEU A 339 41.10 23.05 -18.23
N LEU A 340 41.06 22.26 -19.31
CA LEU A 340 42.19 21.45 -19.77
C LEU A 340 43.41 22.31 -20.16
N SER A 341 43.19 23.47 -20.77
CA SER A 341 44.26 24.40 -21.17
C SER A 341 45.04 24.99 -19.98
N SER A 342 44.47 24.91 -18.77
CA SER A 342 45.12 25.39 -17.54
C SER A 342 46.19 24.43 -17.00
N TYR A 343 46.35 23.25 -17.61
CA TYR A 343 47.35 22.23 -17.27
C TYR A 343 48.36 22.05 -18.40
N LYS A 344 49.62 21.71 -18.05
CA LYS A 344 50.74 21.66 -19.02
C LYS A 344 50.57 20.61 -20.13
N ASN A 345 50.01 19.45 -19.80
CA ASN A 345 49.85 18.32 -20.73
C ASN A 345 48.38 17.87 -20.72
N PRO A 346 47.51 18.41 -21.58
CA PRO A 346 46.08 18.16 -21.50
C PRO A 346 45.77 16.68 -21.72
N LEU A 347 44.96 16.10 -20.83
CA LEU A 347 44.45 14.74 -20.97
C LEU A 347 43.38 14.70 -22.06
N ASN A 348 43.43 13.69 -22.94
CA ASN A 348 42.34 13.44 -23.88
C ASN A 348 41.16 12.79 -23.12
N ILE A 349 40.11 13.57 -22.87
CA ILE A 349 38.90 13.14 -22.19
C ILE A 349 37.69 13.76 -22.89
N SER A 350 36.65 12.95 -23.11
CA SER A 350 35.39 13.40 -23.72
C SER A 350 34.46 14.00 -22.66
N ILE A 351 33.64 14.96 -23.08
CA ILE A 351 32.51 15.45 -22.30
C ILE A 351 31.50 14.32 -21.98
N LEU A 352 30.65 14.58 -21.00
CA LEU A 352 29.46 13.78 -20.74
C LEU A 352 28.49 13.87 -21.92
N ASN A 353 27.77 12.79 -22.17
CA ASN A 353 26.92 12.65 -23.35
C ASN A 353 25.54 13.28 -23.09
N GLN A 354 25.27 14.42 -23.74
CA GLN A 354 23.99 15.12 -23.62
C GLN A 354 22.82 14.42 -24.33
N SER A 355 23.09 13.46 -25.21
CA SER A 355 22.06 12.68 -25.92
C SER A 355 21.51 11.52 -25.09
N LEU A 356 22.15 11.15 -23.97
CA LEU A 356 21.60 10.16 -23.05
C LEU A 356 20.45 10.78 -22.26
N SER A 357 19.32 10.06 -22.19
CA SER A 357 18.19 10.47 -21.36
C SER A 357 18.59 10.46 -19.89
N SER A 358 18.32 11.56 -19.19
CA SER A 358 18.52 11.69 -17.75
C SER A 358 17.39 12.51 -17.17
N ARG A 359 16.95 12.17 -15.97
CA ARG A 359 15.97 12.99 -15.23
C ARG A 359 16.60 14.24 -14.62
N PHE A 360 17.93 14.36 -14.66
CA PHE A 360 18.68 15.48 -14.13
C PHE A 360 19.18 16.39 -15.27
N LEU A 361 19.00 17.70 -15.12
CA LEU A 361 19.56 18.67 -16.05
C LEU A 361 21.06 18.85 -15.76
N SER A 362 21.82 19.27 -16.77
CA SER A 362 23.26 19.55 -16.59
C SER A 362 23.54 20.65 -15.56
N THR A 363 22.58 21.56 -15.34
CA THR A 363 22.63 22.65 -14.34
C THR A 363 22.17 22.22 -12.95
N THR A 364 21.65 20.99 -12.79
CA THR A 364 21.22 20.49 -11.49
C THR A 364 22.40 20.39 -10.53
N LYS A 365 22.21 20.88 -9.30
CA LYS A 365 23.21 20.78 -8.24
C LYS A 365 23.53 19.33 -7.91
N LEU A 366 24.80 19.04 -7.70
CA LEU A 366 25.29 17.72 -7.29
C LEU A 366 24.70 17.29 -5.94
N GLU A 367 24.37 18.23 -5.04
CA GLU A 367 23.60 17.93 -3.82
C GLU A 367 22.32 17.13 -4.14
N LEU A 368 21.56 17.53 -5.16
CA LEU A 368 20.34 16.83 -5.52
C LEU A 368 20.63 15.45 -6.11
N LEU A 369 21.64 15.34 -6.98
CA LEU A 369 22.06 14.05 -7.53
C LEU A 369 22.49 13.08 -6.42
N ILE A 370 23.28 13.56 -5.45
CA ILE A 370 23.77 12.77 -4.33
C ILE A 370 22.62 12.36 -3.40
N ASN A 371 21.72 13.29 -3.06
CA ASN A 371 20.55 13.00 -2.22
C ASN A 371 19.59 12.00 -2.89
N GLU A 372 19.60 11.92 -4.22
CA GLU A 372 18.87 10.96 -5.03
C GLU A 372 19.71 9.72 -5.43
N LEU A 373 20.86 9.51 -4.78
CA LEU A 373 21.77 8.38 -5.00
C LEU A 373 22.24 8.21 -6.46
N PHE A 374 22.29 9.30 -7.23
CA PHE A 374 22.55 9.29 -8.67
C PHE A 374 21.63 8.34 -9.44
N LEU A 375 20.50 7.95 -8.87
CA LEU A 375 19.61 6.96 -9.46
C LEU A 375 18.76 7.64 -10.54
N GLU A 376 18.80 7.13 -11.76
CA GLU A 376 17.93 7.56 -12.85
C GLU A 376 16.58 6.84 -12.76
N GLU A 377 16.63 5.51 -12.72
CA GLU A 377 15.45 4.64 -12.74
C GLU A 377 15.77 3.29 -12.09
N ILE A 378 14.75 2.61 -11.56
CA ILE A 378 14.83 1.18 -11.22
C ILE A 378 13.84 0.47 -12.10
N PHE A 379 14.34 -0.26 -13.10
CA PHE A 379 13.50 -1.15 -13.89
C PHE A 379 13.07 -2.31 -13.02
N ASN A 380 11.78 -2.61 -13.02
CA ASN A 380 11.24 -3.81 -12.39
C ASN A 380 10.37 -4.57 -13.38
N ALA A 381 10.38 -5.89 -13.27
CA ALA A 381 9.53 -6.77 -14.06
C ALA A 381 9.02 -7.89 -13.14
N THR A 382 7.69 -7.92 -12.96
CA THR A 382 7.02 -8.95 -12.17
C THR A 382 6.63 -10.11 -13.08
N ASN A 383 6.90 -11.33 -12.66
CA ASN A 383 6.52 -12.54 -13.38
C ASN A 383 5.40 -13.27 -12.61
N TYR A 384 4.16 -13.05 -13.04
CA TYR A 384 2.98 -13.62 -12.40
C TYR A 384 2.98 -15.15 -12.41
N THR A 385 3.41 -15.78 -13.50
CA THR A 385 3.50 -17.25 -13.59
C THR A 385 4.48 -17.83 -12.57
N LYS A 386 5.64 -17.20 -12.36
CA LYS A 386 6.57 -17.60 -11.29
C LYS A 386 5.91 -17.44 -9.92
N TYR A 387 5.26 -16.30 -9.66
CA TYR A 387 4.52 -16.09 -8.41
C TYR A 387 3.44 -17.16 -8.18
N TYR A 388 2.60 -17.44 -9.19
CA TYR A 388 1.56 -18.46 -9.14
C TYR A 388 2.14 -19.83 -8.80
N SER A 389 3.24 -20.21 -9.46
CA SER A 389 3.92 -21.49 -9.20
C SER A 389 4.49 -21.59 -7.78
N GLN A 390 4.95 -20.48 -7.20
CA GLN A 390 5.46 -20.42 -5.83
C GLN A 390 4.33 -20.46 -4.80
N CYS A 391 3.25 -19.70 -5.00
CA CYS A 391 2.06 -19.74 -4.15
C CYS A 391 1.41 -21.14 -4.18
N SER A 392 1.40 -21.78 -5.35
CA SER A 392 0.86 -23.12 -5.61
C SER A 392 -0.47 -23.34 -4.88
N PRO A 393 -1.58 -22.78 -5.40
CA PRO A 393 -2.86 -22.76 -4.69
C PRO A 393 -3.34 -24.16 -4.31
N SER A 394 -3.61 -24.42 -3.03
CA SER A 394 -4.09 -25.73 -2.56
C SER A 394 -5.56 -25.93 -2.85
N VAL A 395 -6.37 -24.91 -2.57
CA VAL A 395 -7.83 -24.94 -2.69
C VAL A 395 -8.31 -23.56 -3.13
N CYS A 396 -9.17 -23.53 -4.14
CA CYS A 396 -9.94 -22.36 -4.52
C CYS A 396 -11.42 -22.57 -4.26
N GLN A 397 -12.09 -21.54 -3.76
CA GLN A 397 -13.52 -21.51 -3.51
C GLN A 397 -14.11 -20.30 -4.19
N TYR A 398 -15.27 -20.47 -4.82
CA TYR A 398 -16.01 -19.34 -5.38
C TYR A 398 -17.49 -19.56 -5.20
N THR A 399 -18.23 -18.46 -5.21
CA THR A 399 -19.68 -18.51 -5.12
C THR A 399 -20.31 -18.24 -6.48
N TYR A 400 -21.35 -19.00 -6.82
CA TYR A 400 -22.11 -18.79 -8.03
C TYR A 400 -23.60 -18.78 -7.73
N ILE A 401 -24.34 -18.01 -8.53
CA ILE A 401 -25.79 -17.91 -8.40
C ILE A 401 -26.40 -19.05 -9.18
N HIS A 402 -27.03 -19.99 -8.47
CA HIS A 402 -27.82 -21.06 -9.07
C HIS A 402 -29.30 -20.69 -9.03
N SER A 403 -29.95 -20.72 -10.18
CA SER A 403 -31.40 -20.53 -10.26
C SER A 403 -32.11 -21.87 -10.09
N PHE A 404 -33.13 -21.89 -9.21
CA PHE A 404 -34.22 -22.87 -9.18
C PHE A 404 -33.84 -24.37 -9.06
N SER A 405 -34.08 -24.96 -7.88
CA SER A 405 -33.99 -26.43 -7.67
C SER A 405 -35.31 -27.01 -7.19
N TRP A 406 -35.93 -27.87 -8.01
CA TRP A 406 -37.20 -28.53 -7.71
C TRP A 406 -37.12 -29.45 -6.49
N ILE A 407 -35.95 -30.09 -6.31
CA ILE A 407 -35.69 -30.99 -5.18
C ILE A 407 -35.80 -30.23 -3.86
N TYR A 408 -35.31 -29.00 -3.82
CA TYR A 408 -35.40 -28.20 -2.61
C TYR A 408 -36.82 -27.75 -2.29
N ILE A 409 -37.63 -27.41 -3.31
CA ILE A 409 -39.05 -27.11 -3.09
C ILE A 409 -39.74 -28.31 -2.43
N LEU A 410 -39.41 -29.53 -2.86
CA LEU A 410 -39.94 -30.75 -2.24
C LEU A 410 -39.48 -30.92 -0.79
N ILE A 411 -38.23 -30.61 -0.45
CA ILE A 411 -37.71 -30.69 0.92
C ILE A 411 -38.39 -29.66 1.83
N ILE A 412 -38.50 -28.40 1.40
CA ILE A 412 -39.23 -27.36 2.14
C ILE A 412 -40.70 -27.73 2.30
N PHE A 413 -41.32 -28.20 1.23
CA PHE A 413 -42.73 -28.59 1.22
C PHE A 413 -42.99 -29.71 2.21
N THR A 414 -42.20 -30.78 2.19
CA THR A 414 -42.35 -31.91 3.14
C THR A 414 -42.09 -31.49 4.59
N GLY A 415 -41.14 -30.59 4.84
CA GLY A 415 -40.84 -30.08 6.18
C GLY A 415 -41.93 -29.16 6.77
N LEU A 416 -42.47 -28.24 5.97
CA LEU A 416 -43.43 -27.22 6.45
C LEU A 416 -44.90 -27.69 6.42
N LEU A 417 -45.25 -28.64 5.54
CA LEU A 417 -46.62 -29.13 5.42
C LEU A 417 -47.18 -29.66 6.75
N GLY A 418 -46.39 -30.41 7.51
CA GLY A 418 -46.84 -30.98 8.78
C GLY A 418 -47.24 -29.92 9.80
N GLY A 419 -46.43 -28.86 9.94
CA GLY A 419 -46.71 -27.78 10.87
C GLY A 419 -47.88 -26.89 10.45
N ILE A 420 -47.88 -26.45 9.18
CA ILE A 420 -48.93 -25.58 8.63
C ILE A 420 -50.29 -26.26 8.70
N THR A 421 -50.38 -27.54 8.30
CA THR A 421 -51.65 -28.28 8.33
C THR A 421 -52.17 -28.45 9.75
N THR A 422 -51.30 -28.75 10.71
CA THR A 422 -51.69 -28.92 12.13
C THR A 422 -52.19 -27.61 12.74
N VAL A 423 -51.47 -26.51 12.54
CA VAL A 423 -51.85 -25.19 13.07
C VAL A 423 -53.15 -24.70 12.44
N LEU A 424 -53.30 -24.82 11.11
CA LEU A 424 -54.54 -24.43 10.44
C LEU A 424 -55.72 -25.29 10.89
N HIS A 425 -55.51 -26.58 11.14
CA HIS A 425 -56.56 -27.48 11.65
C HIS A 425 -57.03 -27.06 13.06
N ILE A 426 -56.14 -26.51 13.89
CA ILE A 426 -56.51 -26.00 15.20
C ILE A 426 -57.25 -24.67 15.08
N ILE A 427 -56.75 -23.72 14.29
CA ILE A 427 -57.23 -22.32 14.30
C ILE A 427 -58.53 -22.14 13.49
N THR A 428 -58.69 -22.83 12.36
CA THR A 428 -59.83 -22.65 11.46
C THR A 428 -61.22 -22.82 12.09
N PRO A 429 -61.50 -23.84 12.94
CA PRO A 429 -62.80 -23.94 13.60
C PRO A 429 -63.07 -22.78 14.56
N TYR A 430 -62.04 -22.20 15.18
CA TYR A 430 -62.19 -21.02 16.04
C TYR A 430 -62.45 -19.75 15.24
N ILE A 431 -61.80 -19.56 14.09
CA ILE A 431 -62.09 -18.41 13.20
C ILE A 431 -63.56 -18.47 12.73
N ILE A 432 -64.05 -19.64 12.33
CA ILE A 432 -65.46 -19.79 11.94
C ILE A 432 -66.40 -19.57 13.14
N GLN A 433 -66.03 -20.06 14.32
CA GLN A 433 -66.82 -19.83 15.52
C GLN A 433 -66.89 -18.35 15.90
N LEU A 434 -65.78 -17.61 15.77
CA LEU A 434 -65.70 -16.17 16.04
C LEU A 434 -66.46 -15.34 14.99
N THR A 435 -66.33 -15.65 13.71
CA THR A 435 -67.05 -14.93 12.65
C THR A 435 -68.57 -15.14 12.74
N LEU A 436 -69.01 -16.36 13.08
CA LEU A 436 -70.42 -16.66 13.35
C LEU A 436 -70.92 -16.06 14.67
N PHE A 437 -70.07 -15.98 15.70
CA PHE A 437 -70.39 -15.29 16.95
C PHE A 437 -70.56 -13.77 16.73
N SER A 438 -69.68 -13.15 15.95
CA SER A 438 -69.76 -11.73 15.59
C SER A 438 -71.01 -11.39 14.76
N ASN A 439 -71.40 -12.26 13.82
CA ASN A 439 -72.64 -12.07 13.05
C ASN A 439 -73.92 -12.24 13.90
N ASN A 440 -73.90 -13.14 14.89
CA ASN A 440 -75.02 -13.31 15.83
C ASN A 440 -75.03 -12.24 16.94
N TYR A 441 -73.91 -11.58 17.22
CA TYR A 441 -73.80 -10.49 18.20
C TYR A 441 -74.60 -9.25 17.78
N GLN A 442 -74.83 -9.04 16.48
CA GLN A 442 -75.77 -8.02 16.00
C GLN A 442 -77.23 -8.33 16.34
N GLN A 443 -77.57 -9.55 16.79
CA GLN A 443 -78.94 -9.94 17.08
C GLN A 443 -79.23 -10.42 18.52
N ASN A 444 -78.26 -10.69 19.40
CA ASN A 444 -78.53 -10.94 20.83
C ASN A 444 -77.30 -10.79 21.76
N GLN A 445 -77.51 -10.24 22.96
CA GLN A 445 -76.50 -10.01 24.01
C GLN A 445 -75.99 -11.31 24.64
N ILE A 446 -74.82 -11.82 24.23
CA ILE A 446 -74.09 -12.88 24.96
C ILE A 446 -72.68 -12.39 25.27
N ARG A 447 -72.28 -12.44 26.55
CA ARG A 447 -71.03 -11.84 27.05
C ARG A 447 -69.79 -12.58 26.53
N PRO A 448 -68.79 -11.88 25.95
CA PRO A 448 -67.55 -12.48 25.43
C PRO A 448 -66.73 -13.27 26.46
N LYS A 449 -66.92 -13.01 27.76
CA LYS A 449 -66.23 -13.72 28.86
C LYS A 449 -66.45 -15.24 28.85
N GLU A 450 -67.64 -15.75 28.52
CA GLU A 450 -67.89 -17.20 28.51
C GLU A 450 -67.16 -17.92 27.37
N PHE A 451 -67.01 -17.26 26.22
CA PHE A 451 -66.24 -17.78 25.09
C PHE A 451 -64.76 -17.91 25.45
N PHE A 452 -64.15 -16.86 26.01
CA PHE A 452 -62.75 -16.89 26.44
C PHE A 452 -62.48 -17.92 27.54
N VAL A 453 -63.43 -18.13 28.46
CA VAL A 453 -63.33 -19.18 29.49
C VAL A 453 -63.40 -20.58 28.87
N LYS A 454 -64.33 -20.84 27.95
CA LYS A 454 -64.41 -22.12 27.22
C LYS A 454 -63.17 -22.36 26.36
N PHE A 455 -62.65 -21.31 25.72
CA PHE A 455 -61.42 -21.36 24.92
C PHE A 455 -60.20 -21.68 25.79
N LYS A 456 -60.03 -20.97 26.91
CA LYS A 456 -58.95 -21.20 27.88
C LYS A 456 -58.98 -22.62 28.42
N ASN A 457 -60.14 -23.13 28.81
CA ASN A 457 -60.28 -24.51 29.30
C ASN A 457 -59.95 -25.55 28.22
N LYS A 458 -60.35 -25.30 26.97
CA LYS A 458 -60.08 -26.21 25.84
C LYS A 458 -58.59 -26.20 25.44
N ILE A 459 -57.89 -25.07 25.59
CA ILE A 459 -56.43 -24.97 25.43
C ILE A 459 -55.70 -25.66 26.58
N GLN A 460 -56.12 -25.44 27.83
CA GLN A 460 -55.46 -26.01 29.01
C GLN A 460 -55.50 -27.55 29.00
N ASN A 461 -56.58 -28.12 28.47
CA ASN A 461 -56.79 -29.57 28.37
C ASN A 461 -56.52 -30.12 26.95
N PHE A 462 -55.86 -29.34 26.09
CA PHE A 462 -55.60 -29.74 24.72
C PHE A 462 -54.63 -30.93 24.68
N ASN A 463 -55.00 -31.97 23.94
CA ASN A 463 -54.22 -33.20 23.79
C ASN A 463 -54.25 -33.65 22.32
N LEU A 464 -53.17 -33.37 21.57
CA LEU A 464 -52.92 -33.82 20.20
C LEU A 464 -52.84 -35.35 20.08
N TYR A 465 -52.52 -36.05 21.17
CA TYR A 465 -52.31 -37.49 21.21
C TYR A 465 -53.46 -38.24 21.90
N SER A 466 -54.67 -37.67 21.92
CA SER A 466 -55.83 -38.33 22.53
C SER A 466 -56.20 -39.60 21.75
N LYS A 467 -55.84 -40.77 22.28
CA LYS A 467 -56.53 -42.03 21.99
C LYS A 467 -57.59 -42.26 23.07
N ASP A 468 -58.69 -42.95 22.74
CA ASP A 468 -59.79 -43.34 23.64
C ASP A 468 -59.28 -44.21 24.81
N SER A 469 -58.57 -43.58 25.74
CA SER A 469 -57.92 -44.20 26.87
C SER A 469 -58.48 -43.53 28.12
N ARG A 470 -59.21 -44.30 28.93
CA ARG A 470 -59.72 -43.85 30.23
C ARG A 470 -58.64 -43.77 31.32
N ASP A 471 -57.40 -44.14 31.00
CA ASP A 471 -56.25 -44.08 31.90
C ASP A 471 -55.76 -42.62 32.10
N PRO A 472 -55.86 -42.05 33.31
CA PRO A 472 -55.51 -40.65 33.59
C PRO A 472 -54.02 -40.35 33.40
N ILE A 473 -53.12 -41.32 33.57
CA ILE A 473 -51.67 -41.12 33.38
C ILE A 473 -51.37 -40.92 31.89
N ARG A 474 -51.99 -41.72 31.02
CA ARG A 474 -51.85 -41.60 29.57
C ARG A 474 -52.42 -40.29 29.04
N VAL A 475 -53.53 -39.81 29.60
CA VAL A 475 -54.09 -38.50 29.26
C VAL A 475 -53.15 -37.37 29.67
N TYR A 476 -52.57 -37.43 30.87
CA TYR A 476 -51.59 -36.44 31.34
C TYR A 476 -50.33 -36.40 30.47
N HIS A 477 -49.76 -37.56 30.13
CA HIS A 477 -48.61 -37.64 29.21
C HIS A 477 -48.96 -37.10 27.81
N GLY A 478 -50.17 -37.36 27.32
CA GLY A 478 -50.64 -36.81 26.05
C GLY A 478 -50.73 -35.28 26.07
N VAL A 479 -51.31 -34.68 27.11
CA VAL A 479 -51.38 -33.21 27.27
C VAL A 479 -49.98 -32.61 27.38
N LEU A 480 -49.07 -33.23 28.14
CA LEU A 480 -47.69 -32.74 28.28
C LEU A 480 -46.93 -32.82 26.95
N ALA A 481 -47.04 -33.95 26.23
CA ALA A 481 -46.45 -34.14 24.91
C ALA A 481 -47.00 -33.13 23.89
N THR A 482 -48.29 -32.82 23.98
CA THR A 482 -48.95 -31.80 23.14
C THR A 482 -48.36 -30.41 23.39
N ARG A 483 -48.16 -30.04 24.66
CA ARG A 483 -47.56 -28.74 25.02
C ARG A 483 -46.11 -28.65 24.57
N LEU A 484 -45.32 -29.70 24.79
CA LEU A 484 -43.94 -29.78 24.31
C LEU A 484 -43.87 -29.69 22.78
N TYR A 485 -44.75 -30.39 22.07
CA TYR A 485 -44.83 -30.33 20.61
C TYR A 485 -45.15 -28.91 20.10
N ILE A 486 -46.13 -28.24 20.69
CA ILE A 486 -46.50 -26.86 20.30
C ILE A 486 -45.35 -25.88 20.59
N ILE A 487 -44.66 -26.02 21.72
CA ILE A 487 -43.49 -25.19 22.06
C ILE A 487 -42.35 -25.43 21.05
N LEU A 488 -42.03 -26.69 20.75
CA LEU A 488 -41.00 -27.04 19.78
C LEU A 488 -41.36 -26.53 18.38
N LEU A 489 -42.63 -26.63 17.98
CA LEU A 489 -43.12 -26.15 16.70
C LEU A 489 -43.01 -24.62 16.57
N LEU A 490 -43.37 -23.87 17.63
CA LEU A 490 -43.23 -22.41 17.66
C LEU A 490 -41.77 -21.92 17.71
N ILE A 491 -40.84 -22.76 18.18
CA ILE A 491 -39.40 -22.47 18.16
C ILE A 491 -38.78 -22.81 16.79
N SER A 492 -39.39 -23.70 16.02
CA SER A 492 -38.88 -24.20 14.72
C SER A 492 -39.37 -23.46 13.48
N ILE A 493 -40.39 -22.60 13.62
CA ILE A 493 -40.88 -21.66 12.60
C ILE A 493 -40.17 -20.33 12.83
#